data_AF-W9VGP9-F1
#
_entry.id   AF-W9VGP9-F1
#
_cell.length_a   1.000
_cell.length_b   1.000
_cell.length_c   1.000
_cell.angle_alpha   90.00
_cell.angle_beta   90.00
_cell.angle_gamma   90.00
#
_symmetry.space_group_name_H-M   'P 1'
#
loop_
_entity.id
_entity.type
_entity.pdbx_description
1 polymer ?
#
loop_
_entity_poly.entity_id
_entity_poly.type
_entity_poly.pdbx_seq_one_letter_code
_entity_poly.pdbx_strand_id
1 'polypeptide(L)'
;MLLAVTRMLRNVLLPRLLGGTPRRYVQVASVCTLDGLQKLKELCEYGKLRVPIDSVWDFDDVPNAYKRLLSRRARGKVVVKVR
;
A
#
# COMPACT_ATOMS: atom_id res chain seq x y z
N MET A 1 8.75 18.37 -0.91
CA MET A 1 9.56 17.47 -0.07
C MET A 1 9.92 18.08 1.27
N LEU A 2 10.53 19.27 1.31
CA LEU A 2 10.91 19.96 2.56
C LEU A 2 9.77 20.08 3.58
N LEU A 3 8.59 20.53 3.14
CA LEU A 3 7.38 20.66 3.98
C LEU A 3 6.94 19.33 4.62
N ALA A 4 7.11 18.20 3.92
CA ALA A 4 6.76 16.89 4.45
C ALA A 4 7.72 16.49 5.57
N VAL A 5 9.02 16.73 5.37
CA VAL A 5 10.07 16.46 6.36
C VAL A 5 9.86 17.33 7.61
N THR A 6 9.57 18.63 7.45
CA THR A 6 9.29 19.53 8.59
C THR A 6 8.07 19.06 9.40
N ARG A 7 7.00 18.59 8.73
CA ARG A 7 5.83 18.03 9.40
C ARG A 7 6.13 16.72 10.13
N MET A 8 6.93 15.84 9.54
CA MET A 8 7.39 14.60 10.18
C MET A 8 8.19 14.91 11.45
N LEU A 9 9.18 15.80 11.35
CA LEU A 9 10.00 16.24 12.48
C LEU A 9 9.16 16.86 13.59
N ARG A 10 8.21 17.74 13.26
CA ARG A 10 7.29 18.34 14.23
C ARG A 10 6.44 17.27 14.93
N ASN A 11 5.93 16.28 14.20
CA ASN A 11 5.11 15.22 14.80
C ASN A 11 5.90 14.25 15.71
N VAL A 12 7.22 14.14 15.51
CA VAL A 12 8.09 13.29 16.33
C VAL A 12 8.66 14.06 17.53
N LEU A 13 9.06 15.32 17.33
CA LEU A 13 9.86 16.08 18.29
C LEU A 13 9.06 17.04 19.17
N LEU A 14 7.86 17.48 18.76
CA LEU A 14 7.10 18.45 19.57
C LEU A 14 6.34 17.75 20.71
N PRO A 15 6.63 18.09 21.98
CA PRO A 15 5.88 17.57 23.12
C PRO A 15 4.46 18.14 23.16
N ARG A 16 3.55 17.44 23.86
CA ARG A 16 2.14 17.83 24.02
C ARG A 16 1.97 19.26 24.55
N LEU A 17 2.88 19.69 25.44
CA LEU A 17 2.87 21.02 26.05
C LEU A 17 3.02 22.15 25.02
N LEU A 18 3.77 21.93 23.93
CA LEU A 18 4.01 22.93 22.88
C LEU A 18 3.03 22.80 21.70
N GLY A 19 1.89 22.12 21.90
CA GLY A 19 0.91 21.87 20.83
C GLY A 19 1.27 20.70 19.90
N GLY A 20 2.12 19.78 20.36
CA GLY A 20 2.38 18.50 19.69
C GLY A 20 1.18 17.55 19.78
N THR A 21 0.98 16.69 18.78
CA THR A 21 -0.14 15.73 18.79
C THR A 21 0.09 14.64 19.84
N PRO A 22 -0.89 14.30 20.69
CA PRO A 22 -0.73 13.30 21.74
C PRO A 22 -0.61 11.85 21.23
N ARG A 23 -0.74 11.63 19.92
CA ARG A 23 -0.65 10.33 19.27
C ARG A 23 0.79 9.99 18.89
N ARG A 24 1.18 8.72 19.02
CA ARG A 24 2.48 8.23 18.54
C ARG A 24 2.54 8.35 17.01
N TYR A 25 3.56 9.04 16.51
CA TYR A 25 3.87 9.02 15.09
C TYR A 25 4.50 7.67 14.73
N VAL A 26 3.80 6.86 13.94
CA VAL A 26 4.29 5.57 13.44
C VAL A 26 4.42 5.69 11.93
N GLN A 27 5.67 5.66 11.45
CA GLN A 27 5.93 5.53 10.03
C GLN A 27 5.97 4.04 9.70
N VAL A 28 4.94 3.57 9.01
CA VAL A 28 4.90 2.18 8.53
C VAL A 28 5.86 2.08 7.35
N ALA A 29 7.11 1.76 7.62
CA ALA A 29 8.03 1.31 6.60
C ALA A 29 7.65 -0.14 6.30
N SER A 30 6.96 -0.36 5.18
CA SER A 30 6.62 -1.70 4.70
C SER A 30 7.90 -2.38 4.19
N VAL A 31 8.71 -2.90 5.12
CA VAL A 31 9.80 -3.80 4.76
C VAL A 31 9.16 -5.14 4.39
N CYS A 32 9.33 -5.56 3.15
CA CYS A 32 8.86 -6.86 2.67
C CYS A 32 9.73 -7.98 3.24
N THR A 33 9.43 -8.43 4.45
CA THR A 33 10.03 -9.63 5.04
C THR A 33 9.24 -10.88 4.67
N LEU A 34 9.90 -12.04 4.66
CA LEU A 34 9.27 -13.33 4.38
C LEU A 34 8.14 -13.63 5.37
N ASP A 35 8.41 -13.46 6.67
CA ASP A 35 7.41 -13.66 7.74
C ASP A 35 6.20 -12.73 7.57
N GLY A 36 6.43 -11.49 7.15
CA GLY A 36 5.36 -10.53 6.88
C GLY A 36 4.48 -10.97 5.71
N LEU A 37 5.08 -11.48 4.64
CA LEU A 37 4.37 -12.01 3.48
C LEU A 37 3.59 -13.29 3.81
N GLN A 38 4.17 -14.19 4.61
CA GLN A 38 3.48 -15.39 5.09
C GLN A 38 2.25 -15.03 5.93
N LYS A 39 2.39 -14.08 6.85
CA LYS A 39 1.25 -13.60 7.65
C LYS A 39 0.16 -12.94 6.80
N LEU A 40 0.55 -12.20 5.76
CA LEU A 40 -0.42 -11.65 4.80
C LEU A 40 -1.15 -12.74 4.03
N LYS A 41 -0.45 -13.81 3.61
CA LYS A 41 -1.05 -14.98 2.97
C LYS A 41 -2.09 -15.63 3.89
N GLU A 42 -1.74 -15.90 5.15
CA GLU A 42 -2.66 -16.48 6.13
C GLU A 42 -3.91 -15.60 6.31
N LEU A 43 -3.74 -14.28 6.43
CA LEU A 43 -4.87 -13.36 6.55
C LEU A 43 -5.81 -13.39 5.33
N CYS A 44 -5.26 -13.56 4.13
CA CYS A 44 -6.05 -13.77 2.93
C CYS A 44 -6.80 -15.12 2.95
N GLU A 45 -6.14 -16.20 3.37
CA GLU A 45 -6.75 -17.55 3.46
C GLU A 45 -7.87 -17.60 4.50
N TYR A 46 -7.69 -16.97 5.66
CA TYR A 46 -8.73 -16.86 6.69
C TYR A 46 -9.85 -15.85 6.33
N GLY A 47 -9.79 -15.20 5.16
CA GLY A 47 -10.78 -14.21 4.72
C GLY A 47 -10.78 -12.89 5.50
N LYS A 48 -9.77 -12.67 6.36
CA LYS A 48 -9.61 -11.43 7.15
C LYS A 48 -9.03 -10.28 6.32
N LEU A 49 -8.41 -10.59 5.18
CA LEU A 49 -7.86 -9.62 4.24
C LEU A 49 -8.40 -9.89 2.84
N ARG A 50 -9.13 -8.92 2.27
CA ARG A 50 -9.61 -8.97 0.88
C ARG A 50 -8.66 -8.18 -0.02
N VAL A 51 -8.11 -8.82 -1.03
CA VAL A 51 -7.33 -8.14 -2.09
C VAL A 51 -8.30 -7.75 -3.22
N PRO A 52 -8.59 -6.46 -3.43
CA PRO A 52 -9.44 -6.04 -4.54
C PRO A 52 -8.71 -6.24 -5.86
N ILE A 53 -9.28 -7.08 -6.72
CA ILE A 53 -8.83 -7.31 -8.10
C ILE A 53 -9.75 -6.51 -9.01
N ASP A 54 -9.17 -5.62 -9.82
CA ASP A 54 -9.94 -4.80 -10.78
C ASP A 54 -10.22 -5.57 -12.06
N SER A 55 -9.20 -6.21 -12.63
CA SER A 55 -9.29 -6.97 -13.87
C SER A 55 -8.19 -8.03 -13.95
N VAL A 56 -8.51 -9.14 -14.62
CA VAL A 56 -7.58 -10.22 -14.95
C VAL A 56 -7.47 -10.29 -16.47
N TRP A 57 -6.25 -10.24 -16.98
CA TRP A 57 -5.94 -10.26 -18.41
C TRP A 57 -5.06 -11.47 -18.73
N ASP A 58 -5.25 -12.09 -19.88
CA ASP A 58 -4.32 -13.09 -20.39
C ASP A 58 -3.03 -12.42 -20.89
N PHE A 59 -1.94 -13.20 -21.00
CA PHE A 59 -0.63 -12.69 -21.41
C PHE A 59 -0.65 -11.99 -22.78
N ASP A 60 -1.46 -12.49 -23.71
CA ASP A 60 -1.60 -11.90 -25.05
C ASP A 60 -2.22 -10.48 -25.01
N ASP A 61 -2.96 -10.17 -23.94
CA ASP A 61 -3.66 -8.89 -23.73
C ASP A 61 -2.94 -7.93 -22.79
N VAL A 62 -1.66 -8.17 -22.47
CA VAL A 62 -0.83 -7.27 -21.65
C VAL A 62 -0.92 -5.79 -22.06
N PRO A 63 -0.91 -5.42 -23.36
CA PRO A 63 -1.06 -4.01 -23.75
C PRO A 63 -2.37 -3.38 -23.24
N ASN A 64 -3.47 -4.14 -23.20
CA ASN A 64 -4.76 -3.67 -22.69
C ASN A 64 -4.76 -3.55 -21.16
N ALA A 65 -4.09 -4.47 -20.46
CA ALA A 65 -3.85 -4.38 -19.02
C ALA A 65 -3.10 -3.09 -18.65
N TYR A 66 -2.05 -2.74 -19.43
CA TYR A 66 -1.31 -1.48 -19.24
C TYR A 66 -2.16 -0.25 -19.49
N LYS A 67 -2.98 -0.23 -20.54
CA LYS A 67 -3.93 0.88 -20.79
C LYS A 67 -4.87 1.07 -19.59
N ARG A 68 -5.40 -0.02 -19.03
CA ARG A 68 -6.24 0.01 -17.83
C ARG A 68 -5.50 0.58 -16.62
N LEU A 69 -4.27 0.12 -16.37
CA LEU A 69 -3.43 0.61 -15.27
C LEU A 69 -3.11 2.11 -15.42
N LEU A 70 -2.65 2.52 -16.61
CA LEU A 70 -2.25 3.89 -16.92
C LEU A 70 -3.42 4.88 -16.91
N SER A 71 -4.66 4.40 -17.12
CA SER A 71 -5.86 5.23 -16.99
C SER A 71 -6.06 5.81 -15.57
N ARG A 72 -5.37 5.26 -14.55
CA ARG A 72 -5.53 5.59 -13.12
C ARG A 72 -6.96 5.42 -12.59
N ARG A 73 -7.82 4.69 -13.32
CA ARG A 73 -9.21 4.38 -12.95
C ARG A 73 -9.40 2.94 -12.48
N ALA A 74 -8.32 2.16 -12.39
CA ALA A 74 -8.36 0.80 -11.86
C ALA A 74 -8.70 0.83 -10.35
N ARG A 75 -9.72 0.09 -9.93
CA ARG A 75 -10.15 -0.02 -8.54
C ARG A 75 -9.61 -1.30 -7.92
N GLY A 76 -8.29 -1.37 -7.75
CA GLY A 76 -7.59 -2.53 -7.19
C GLY A 76 -6.36 -2.92 -7.99
N LYS A 77 -5.95 -4.17 -7.84
CA LYS A 77 -4.82 -4.74 -8.60
C LYS A 77 -5.28 -5.20 -9.98
N VAL A 78 -4.49 -4.89 -11.00
CA VAL A 78 -4.61 -5.47 -12.34
C VAL A 78 -3.69 -6.68 -12.39
N VAL A 79 -4.22 -7.85 -12.75
CA VAL A 79 -3.47 -9.12 -12.76
C VAL A 79 -3.32 -9.60 -14.20
N VAL A 80 -2.12 -10.01 -14.58
CA VAL A 80 -1.87 -10.71 -15.84
C VAL A 80 -1.62 -12.17 -15.53
N LYS A 81 -2.40 -13.06 -16.15
CA LYS A 81 -2.22 -14.50 -16.04
C LYS A 81 -1.24 -14.95 -17.11
N VAL A 82 -0.08 -15.43 -16.67
CA VAL A 82 0.88 -16.15 -17.51
C VAL A 82 0.57 -17.63 -17.34
N ARG A 83 0.34 -18.33 -18.45
CA ARG A 83 0.16 -19.78 -18.47
C ARG A 83 1.48 -20.49 -18.20
#